data_AF-X1EVL3-F1
#
_entry.id   AF-X1EVL3-F1
#
_cell.length_a   1.000
_cell.length_b   1.000
_cell.length_c   1.000
_cell.angle_alpha   90.00
_cell.angle_beta   90.00
_cell.angle_gamma   90.00
#
_symmetry.space_group_name_H-M   'P 1'
#
loop_
_entity.id
_entity.type
_entity.pdbx_description
1 polymer ?
#
loop_
_entity_poly.entity_id
_entity_poly.type
_entity_poly.pdbx_seq_one_letter_code
_entity_poly.pdbx_strand_id
1 'polypeptide(L)'
;IVPEVASRQHILAIIPILKQAMAQAKVTWGDLDGIAVTIGPGLAGSLLVGVNAAKAIALARGLPVTGVNHLEGHIYANWLIDR
;
A
#
# COMPACT_ATOMS: atom_id res chain seq x y z
N ILE A 1 14.73 8.67 12.81
CA ILE A 1 13.62 9.05 11.90
C ILE A 1 12.78 10.09 12.61
N VAL A 2 12.42 11.20 11.96
CA VAL A 2 11.43 12.15 12.52
C VAL A 2 10.05 11.71 12.05
N PRO A 3 9.16 11.23 12.95
CA PRO A 3 7.90 10.60 12.53
C PRO A 3 7.02 11.50 11.65
N GLU A 4 6.96 12.79 11.98
CA GLU A 4 6.16 13.77 11.25
C GLU A 4 6.68 14.01 9.83
N VAL A 5 8.00 14.11 9.67
CA VAL A 5 8.63 14.28 8.35
C VAL A 5 8.36 13.05 7.48
N ALA A 6 8.49 11.84 8.06
CA ALA A 6 8.18 10.61 7.34
C ALA A 6 6.72 10.59 6.87
N SER A 7 5.77 10.86 7.77
CA SER A 7 4.32 10.92 7.44
C SER A 7 4.04 11.89 6.28
N ARG A 8 4.62 13.10 6.31
CA ARG A 8 4.47 14.09 5.24
C ARG A 8 5.01 13.58 3.90
N GLN A 9 6.16 12.90 3.90
CA GLN A 9 6.70 12.30 2.68
C GLN A 9 5.78 11.22 2.11
N HIS A 10 5.15 10.39 2.96
CA HIS A 10 4.15 9.41 2.47
C HIS A 10 2.98 10.09 1.77
N ILE A 11 2.45 11.20 2.31
CA ILE A 11 1.33 11.94 1.68
C ILE A 11 1.73 12.43 0.28
N LEU A 12 2.93 12.99 0.14
CA LEU A 12 3.43 13.51 -1.13
C LEU A 12 3.69 12.41 -2.15
N ALA A 13 4.17 11.24 -1.69
CA ALA A 13 4.65 10.17 -2.56
C ALA A 13 3.59 9.13 -2.93
N ILE A 14 2.54 8.93 -2.12
CA ILE A 14 1.65 7.77 -2.27
C ILE A 14 0.92 7.73 -3.63
N ILE A 15 0.40 8.86 -4.11
CA ILE A 15 -0.30 8.90 -5.40
C ILE A 15 0.67 8.74 -6.59
N PRO A 16 1.82 9.46 -6.65
CA PRO A 16 2.84 9.22 -7.67
C PRO A 16 3.31 7.76 -7.74
N ILE A 17 3.59 7.14 -6.59
CA ILE A 17 4.06 5.75 -6.53
C ILE A 17 2.99 4.78 -7.05
N LEU A 18 1.72 4.95 -6.67
CA LEU A 18 0.65 4.10 -7.17
C LEU A 18 0.49 4.20 -8.69
N LYS A 19 0.53 5.43 -9.25
CA LYS A 19 0.47 5.64 -10.70
C LYS A 19 1.64 4.97 -11.42
N GLN A 20 2.85 5.12 -10.87
CA GLN A 20 4.04 4.49 -11.42
C GLN A 20 3.94 2.97 -11.38
N ALA A 21 3.50 2.38 -10.26
CA ALA A 21 3.35 0.94 -10.09
C ALA A 21 2.35 0.35 -11.09
N MET A 22 1.19 0.98 -11.26
CA MET A 22 0.19 0.55 -12.27
C MET A 22 0.73 0.64 -13.69
N ALA A 23 1.44 1.72 -14.02
CA ALA A 23 2.04 1.90 -15.34
C ALA A 23 3.12 0.85 -15.63
N GLN A 24 3.96 0.52 -14.65
CA GLN A 24 4.99 -0.51 -14.77
C GLN A 24 4.38 -1.91 -14.94
N ALA A 25 3.33 -2.22 -14.17
CA ALA A 25 2.60 -3.47 -14.28
C ALA A 25 1.73 -3.55 -15.55
N LYS A 26 1.51 -2.44 -16.26
CA LYS A 26 0.64 -2.31 -17.44
C LYS A 26 -0.80 -2.78 -17.17
N VAL A 27 -1.31 -2.44 -15.99
CA VAL A 27 -2.67 -2.77 -15.55
C VAL A 27 -3.48 -1.51 -15.28
N THR A 28 -4.80 -1.66 -15.35
CA THR A 28 -5.79 -0.68 -14.96
C THR A 28 -6.45 -1.10 -13.65
N TRP A 29 -7.29 -0.22 -13.09
CA TRP A 29 -8.01 -0.53 -11.85
C TRP A 29 -9.02 -1.68 -12.00
N GLY A 30 -9.47 -1.98 -13.22
CA GLY A 30 -10.38 -3.08 -13.50
C GLY A 30 -9.70 -4.45 -13.52
N ASP A 31 -8.36 -4.49 -13.58
CA ASP A 31 -7.57 -5.71 -13.60
C ASP A 31 -7.17 -6.16 -12.19
N LEU A 32 -7.58 -5.44 -11.15
CA LEU A 32 -7.23 -5.74 -9.76
C LEU A 32 -8.36 -6.46 -9.06
N ASP A 33 -8.05 -7.55 -8.35
CA ASP A 33 -9.03 -8.29 -7.55
C ASP A 33 -9.21 -7.72 -6.12
N GLY A 34 -8.29 -6.87 -5.66
CA GLY A 34 -8.31 -6.33 -4.31
C GLY A 34 -7.11 -5.47 -3.96
N ILE A 35 -7.12 -4.91 -2.74
CA ILE A 35 -6.06 -4.05 -2.21
C ILE A 35 -5.55 -4.62 -0.88
N ALA A 36 -4.25 -4.86 -0.80
CA ALA A 36 -3.57 -5.20 0.44
C ALA A 36 -2.85 -3.96 1.00
N VAL A 37 -2.95 -3.71 2.31
CA VAL A 37 -2.28 -2.57 2.96
C VAL A 37 -1.69 -2.93 4.30
N THR A 38 -0.47 -2.47 4.57
CA THR A 38 0.21 -2.70 5.85
C THR A 38 -0.51 -1.97 6.99
N ILE A 39 -0.87 -2.71 8.04
CA ILE A 39 -1.54 -2.16 9.25
C ILE A 39 -0.60 -2.06 10.47
N GLY A 40 0.61 -2.63 10.37
CA GLY A 40 1.66 -2.49 11.38
C GLY A 40 2.50 -3.76 11.55
N PRO A 41 3.52 -3.73 12.43
CA PRO A 41 3.97 -2.55 13.19
C PRO A 41 4.59 -1.46 12.31
N GLY A 42 4.59 -0.21 12.77
CA GLY A 42 5.13 0.94 12.05
C GLY A 42 4.79 2.29 12.68
N LEU A 43 5.30 3.38 12.10
CA LEU A 43 4.99 4.74 12.56
C LEU A 43 3.52 5.08 12.27
N ALA A 44 2.78 5.50 13.30
CA ALA A 44 1.34 5.72 13.23
C ALA A 44 0.93 6.65 12.07
N GLY A 45 1.64 7.77 11.87
CA GLY A 45 1.35 8.71 10.78
C GLY A 45 1.48 8.07 9.40
N SER A 46 2.60 7.38 9.14
CA SER A 46 2.82 6.64 7.88
C SER A 46 1.77 5.56 7.63
N LEU A 47 1.40 4.79 8.67
CA LEU A 47 0.38 3.75 8.57
C LEU A 47 -0.99 4.35 8.24
N LEU A 48 -1.38 5.45 8.89
CA LEU A 48 -2.65 6.12 8.62
C LEU A 48 -2.75 6.61 7.17
N VAL A 49 -1.66 7.14 6.59
CA VAL A 49 -1.65 7.57 5.19
C VAL A 49 -1.91 6.37 4.26
N GLY A 50 -1.18 5.27 4.46
CA GLY A 50 -1.35 4.05 3.66
C GLY A 50 -2.76 3.46 3.77
N VAL A 51 -3.24 3.26 5.00
CA VAL A 51 -4.56 2.65 5.27
C VAL A 51 -5.70 3.50 4.70
N ASN A 52 -5.65 4.83 4.86
CA ASN A 52 -6.70 5.70 4.33
C ASN A 52 -6.68 5.75 2.79
N ALA A 53 -5.51 5.77 2.16
CA ALA A 53 -5.41 5.69 0.71
C ALA A 53 -6.00 4.37 0.18
N ALA A 54 -5.63 3.24 0.80
CA ALA A 54 -6.16 1.93 0.42
C ALA A 54 -7.69 1.86 0.55
N LYS A 55 -8.24 2.33 1.69
CA LYS A 55 -9.70 2.39 1.90
C LYS A 55 -10.41 3.29 0.89
N ALA A 56 -9.87 4.47 0.59
CA ALA A 56 -10.47 5.39 -0.36
C ALA A 56 -10.51 4.81 -1.77
N ILE A 57 -9.42 4.16 -2.21
CA ILE A 57 -9.36 3.50 -3.51
C ILE A 57 -10.32 2.31 -3.55
N ALA A 58 -10.30 1.46 -2.53
CA ALA A 58 -11.19 0.31 -2.41
C ALA A 58 -12.66 0.73 -2.52
N LEU A 59 -13.06 1.76 -1.77
CA LEU A 59 -14.40 2.33 -1.81
C LEU A 59 -14.76 2.88 -3.19
N ALA A 60 -13.86 3.63 -3.82
CA ALA A 60 -14.11 4.23 -5.13
C ALA A 60 -14.16 3.21 -6.28
N ARG A 61 -13.52 2.05 -6.12
CA ARG A 61 -13.40 1.01 -7.15
C ARG A 61 -14.25 -0.23 -6.89
N GLY A 62 -14.90 -0.32 -5.72
CA GLY A 62 -15.64 -1.52 -5.32
C GLY A 62 -14.75 -2.73 -5.06
N LEU A 63 -13.49 -2.51 -4.65
CA LEU A 63 -12.53 -3.57 -4.41
C LEU A 63 -12.50 -3.98 -2.94
N PRO A 64 -12.30 -5.28 -2.62
CA PRO A 64 -12.04 -5.71 -1.26
C PRO A 64 -10.68 -5.15 -0.76
N VAL A 65 -10.58 -4.90 0.54
CA VAL A 65 -9.35 -4.43 1.20
C VAL A 65 -8.94 -5.34 2.34
N THR A 66 -7.67 -5.72 2.39
CA THR A 66 -7.10 -6.61 3.42
C THR A 66 -5.93 -5.93 4.14
N GLY A 67 -5.97 -5.94 5.47
CA GLY A 67 -4.85 -5.48 6.30
C GLY A 67 -3.76 -6.56 6.39
N VAL A 68 -2.51 -6.16 6.18
CA VAL A 68 -1.34 -7.06 6.20
C VAL A 68 -0.41 -6.67 7.34
N ASN A 69 0.06 -7.66 8.09
CA ASN A 69 1.12 -7.45 9.08
C ASN A 69 2.47 -7.25 8.37
N HIS A 70 3.21 -6.22 8.77
CA HIS A 70 4.49 -5.84 8.18
C HIS A 70 5.53 -6.96 8.26
N LEU A 71 5.63 -7.64 9.40
CA LEU A 71 6.62 -8.70 9.63
C LEU A 71 6.25 -9.96 8.87
N GLU A 72 4.96 -10.33 8.84
CA GLU A 72 4.48 -11.43 8.01
C GLU A 72 4.77 -11.16 6.52
N GLY A 73 4.54 -9.93 6.06
CA GLY A 73 4.89 -9.51 4.70
C GLY A 73 6.36 -9.75 4.38
N HIS A 74 7.28 -9.46 5.31
CA HIS A 74 8.70 -9.75 5.14
C HIS A 74 9.00 -11.26 5.06
N ILE A 75 8.32 -12.09 5.84
CA ILE A 75 8.51 -13.55 5.81
C ILE A 75 8.02 -14.12 4.47
N TYR A 76 6.82 -13.74 4.04
CA TYR A 76 6.19 -14.28 2.83
C TYR A 76 6.80 -13.73 1.53
N ALA A 77 7.40 -12.53 1.54
CA ALA A 77 7.99 -11.95 0.33
C ALA A 77 9.08 -12.83 -0.29
N ASN A 78 9.83 -13.57 0.53
CA ASN A 78 10.86 -14.49 0.03
C ASN A 78 10.31 -15.65 -0.80
N TRP A 79 9.02 -16.01 -0.62
CA TRP A 79 8.39 -17.06 -1.41
C TRP A 79 8.06 -16.63 -2.85
N LEU A 80 8.22 -15.33 -3.16
CA LEU A 80 7.97 -14.78 -4.50
C LEU A 80 9.23 -14.78 -5.39
N ILE A 81 10.41 -15.10 -4.83
CA ILE A 81 11.70 -14.98 -5.54
C ILE A 81 11.96 -16.15 -6.50
N ASP A 82 11.23 -17.27 -6.38
CA ASP A 82 11.41 -18.48 -7.20
C ASP A 82 10.30 -18.66 -8.27
N ARG A 83 9.91 -17.60 -8.98
CA ARG A 83 9.02 -17.69 -10.15
C ARG A 83 9.61 -17.01 -11.38
#